data_AF-A0A1A0JI18-F1
#
_entry.id   AF-A0A1A0JI18-F1
#
_cell.length_a   1.000
_cell.length_b   1.000
_cell.length_c   1.000
_cell.angle_alpha   90.00
_cell.angle_beta   90.00
_cell.angle_gamma   90.00
#
_symmetry.space_group_name_H-M   'P 1'
#
loop_
_entity.id
_entity.type
_entity.pdbx_description
1 polymer ?
#
loop_
_entity_poly.entity_id
_entity_poly.type
_entity_poly.pdbx_seq_one_letter_code
_entity_poly.pdbx_strand_id
1 'polypeptide(L)'
;MTAPAVKCLVWELDNTMWDGVVCDSTSGALRPDAVRALHTLTGRGVMHAVASRGEWSWTTDKLERHGLHGLFAAVEVGWGRKSAAITRIAAQLRIELDAIGYIDAEAMERSEVAHALPQVRCYAGRHVDVLTALQEFRAPLTSAPPPTSPMGFAHISAN
;
A
#
# COMPACT_ATOMS: atom_id res chain seq x y z
N MET A 1 14.72 10.90 -16.63
CA MET A 1 13.38 10.30 -16.64
C MET A 1 12.96 10.08 -15.20
N THR A 2 11.87 10.70 -14.76
CA THR A 2 11.31 10.49 -13.41
C THR A 2 10.70 9.09 -13.36
N ALA A 3 11.00 8.30 -12.33
CA ALA A 3 10.38 6.99 -12.16
C ALA A 3 8.84 7.14 -12.03
N PRO A 4 8.04 6.23 -12.61
CA PRO A 4 6.58 6.32 -12.54
C PRO A 4 6.10 6.29 -11.09
N ALA A 5 5.00 6.98 -10.78
CA ALA A 5 4.41 6.95 -9.44
C ALA A 5 3.98 5.52 -9.05
N VAL A 6 4.04 5.19 -7.75
CA VAL A 6 3.47 3.93 -7.25
C VAL A 6 1.96 4.05 -7.20
N LYS A 7 1.26 3.18 -7.93
CA LYS A 7 -0.20 3.10 -7.96
C LYS A 7 -0.75 2.02 -7.03
N CYS A 8 0.05 1.00 -6.72
CA CYS A 8 -0.31 -0.07 -5.79
C CYS A 8 0.86 -0.41 -4.87
N LEU A 9 0.61 -0.46 -3.57
CA LEU A 9 1.55 -0.99 -2.58
C LEU A 9 1.08 -2.37 -2.12
N VAL A 10 1.88 -3.38 -2.40
CA VAL A 10 1.70 -4.77 -1.95
C VAL A 10 2.40 -4.95 -0.61
N TRP A 11 1.70 -5.54 0.35
CA TRP A 11 2.16 -5.71 1.72
C TRP A 11 2.39 -7.19 2.04
N GLU A 12 3.57 -7.52 2.56
CA GLU A 12 3.66 -8.55 3.60
C GLU A 12 3.06 -7.97 4.89
N LEU A 13 2.34 -8.78 5.65
CA LEU A 13 1.63 -8.35 6.84
C LEU A 13 2.39 -8.70 8.12
N ASP A 14 2.98 -9.89 8.19
CA ASP A 14 3.71 -10.33 9.37
C ASP A 14 4.96 -9.47 9.58
N ASN A 15 5.16 -9.04 10.84
CA ASN A 15 6.19 -8.07 11.24
C ASN A 15 6.15 -6.70 10.51
N THR A 16 5.11 -6.43 9.72
CA THR A 16 4.98 -5.21 8.92
C THR A 16 3.72 -4.43 9.27
N MET A 17 2.55 -5.05 9.20
CA MET A 17 1.25 -4.48 9.62
C MET A 17 0.99 -4.68 11.11
N TRP A 18 1.48 -5.79 11.65
CA TRP A 18 1.42 -6.14 13.07
C TRP A 18 2.72 -6.79 13.52
N ASP A 19 2.89 -6.92 14.83
CA ASP A 19 4.02 -7.63 15.40
C ASP A 19 3.82 -9.16 15.31
N GLY A 20 4.90 -9.88 15.01
CA GLY A 20 4.91 -11.33 14.94
C GLY A 20 4.24 -11.91 13.69
N VAL A 21 4.12 -13.24 13.71
CA VAL A 21 3.54 -14.08 12.66
C VAL A 21 2.17 -14.55 13.11
N VAL A 22 1.17 -14.52 12.24
CA VAL A 22 -0.17 -15.02 12.56
C VAL A 22 -0.14 -16.56 12.67
N CYS A 23 -0.66 -17.09 13.78
CA CYS A 23 -0.96 -18.51 13.94
C CYS A 23 -2.19 -18.72 14.84
N ASP A 24 -2.68 -19.97 14.91
CA ASP A 24 -3.91 -20.42 15.58
C ASP A 24 -4.24 -19.75 16.94
N SER A 25 -3.23 -19.37 17.73
CA SER A 25 -3.42 -18.82 19.08
C SER A 25 -2.66 -17.53 19.39
N THR A 26 -1.89 -16.98 18.45
CA THR A 26 -1.15 -15.74 18.69
C THR A 26 -1.22 -14.77 17.52
N SER A 27 -1.39 -13.51 17.88
CA SER A 27 -1.36 -12.40 16.95
C SER A 27 -0.79 -11.22 17.72
N GLY A 28 0.34 -10.66 17.28
CA GLY A 28 0.84 -9.43 17.87
C GLY A 28 -0.01 -8.23 17.49
N ALA A 29 0.20 -7.13 18.22
CA ALA A 29 -0.55 -5.90 18.09
C ALA A 29 -0.37 -5.27 16.71
N LEU A 30 -1.37 -4.51 16.25
CA LEU A 30 -1.23 -3.67 15.07
C LEU A 30 -0.14 -2.62 15.29
N ARG A 31 0.65 -2.37 14.26
CA ARG A 31 1.67 -1.32 14.25
C ARG A 31 1.00 0.01 13.84
N PRO A 32 0.91 1.02 14.73
CA PRO A 32 0.17 2.25 14.42
C PRO A 32 0.72 3.01 13.20
N ASP A 33 2.04 2.98 12.98
CA ASP A 33 2.67 3.57 11.80
C ASP A 33 2.22 2.92 10.49
N ALA A 34 2.06 1.60 10.48
CA ALA A 34 1.61 0.87 9.29
C ALA A 34 0.16 1.21 8.93
N VAL A 35 -0.72 1.26 9.94
CA VAL A 35 -2.12 1.67 9.75
C VAL A 35 -2.20 3.12 9.27
N ARG A 36 -1.41 4.04 9.85
CA ARG A 36 -1.33 5.43 9.38
C ARG A 36 -0.85 5.53 7.93
N ALA A 37 0.19 4.78 7.56
CA ALA A 37 0.71 4.76 6.21
C ALA A 37 -0.35 4.24 5.22
N LEU A 38 -1.01 3.13 5.54
CA LEU A 38 -2.10 2.56 4.75
C LEU A 38 -3.19 3.60 4.45
N HIS A 39 -3.75 4.25 5.49
CA HIS A 39 -4.79 5.26 5.29
C HIS A 39 -4.28 6.50 4.54
N THR A 40 -3.07 6.97 4.84
CA THR A 40 -2.49 8.15 4.17
C THR A 40 -2.29 7.90 2.68
N LEU A 41 -1.77 6.73 2.31
CA LEU A 41 -1.54 6.36 0.91
C LEU A 41 -2.87 6.08 0.19
N THR A 42 -3.84 5.47 0.85
CA THR A 42 -5.22 5.35 0.33
C THR A 42 -5.79 6.72 -0.04
N GLY A 43 -5.66 7.72 0.84
CA GLY A 43 -6.11 9.09 0.58
C GLY A 43 -5.39 9.80 -0.57
N ARG A 44 -4.25 9.27 -1.03
CA ARG A 44 -3.49 9.75 -2.19
C ARG A 44 -3.78 8.98 -3.48
N GLY A 45 -4.74 8.05 -3.44
CA GLY A 45 -5.11 7.21 -4.58
C GLY A 45 -4.22 5.99 -4.80
N VAL A 46 -3.41 5.60 -3.81
CA VAL A 46 -2.61 4.36 -3.87
C VAL A 46 -3.50 3.21 -3.45
N MET A 47 -3.63 2.19 -4.30
CA MET A 47 -4.31 0.94 -3.95
C MET A 47 -3.41 0.06 -3.07
N HIS A 48 -4.02 -0.82 -2.29
CA HIS A 48 -3.31 -1.76 -1.45
C HIS A 48 -3.67 -3.20 -1.80
N ALA A 49 -2.69 -4.08 -1.72
CA ALA A 49 -2.89 -5.51 -1.87
C ALA A 49 -2.00 -6.27 -0.86
N VAL A 50 -2.32 -7.53 -0.61
CA VAL A 50 -1.58 -8.40 0.29
C VAL A 50 -0.85 -9.48 -0.50
N ALA A 51 0.42 -9.67 -0.21
CA ALA A 51 1.19 -10.86 -0.55
C ALA A 51 1.86 -11.35 0.74
N SER A 52 1.20 -12.23 1.48
CA SER A 52 1.61 -12.73 2.81
C SER A 52 2.01 -14.20 2.73
N ARG A 53 2.95 -14.66 3.57
CA ARG A 53 3.13 -16.10 3.80
C ARG A 53 2.24 -16.55 4.95
N GLY A 54 1.71 -17.77 4.88
CA GLY A 54 0.89 -18.33 5.95
C GLY A 54 -0.38 -19.00 5.47
N GLU A 55 -1.29 -19.22 6.41
CA GLU A 55 -2.61 -19.80 6.17
C GLU A 55 -3.63 -18.71 5.86
N TRP A 56 -4.31 -18.85 4.72
CA TRP A 56 -5.23 -17.84 4.21
C TRP A 56 -6.31 -17.47 5.22
N SER A 57 -6.94 -18.47 5.84
CA SER A 57 -8.04 -18.28 6.80
C SER A 57 -7.63 -17.49 8.03
N TRP A 58 -6.43 -17.73 8.57
CA TRP A 58 -5.95 -17.01 9.75
C TRP A 58 -5.60 -15.56 9.42
N THR A 59 -4.95 -15.33 8.28
CA THR A 59 -4.58 -13.98 7.84
C THR A 59 -5.81 -13.12 7.55
N THR A 60 -6.81 -13.66 6.83
CA THR A 60 -8.04 -12.91 6.52
C THR A 60 -8.90 -12.66 7.75
N ASP A 61 -9.07 -13.64 8.62
CA ASP A 61 -9.77 -13.49 9.90
C ASP A 61 -9.12 -12.40 10.79
N LYS A 62 -7.79 -12.31 10.84
CA LYS A 62 -7.10 -11.20 11.53
C LYS A 62 -7.37 -9.85 10.87
N LEU A 63 -7.32 -9.77 9.54
CA LEU A 63 -7.65 -8.53 8.81
C LEU A 63 -9.10 -8.09 9.07
N GLU A 64 -10.04 -9.01 9.11
CA GLU A 64 -11.46 -8.75 9.39
C GLU A 64 -11.68 -8.25 10.81
N ARG A 65 -11.09 -8.91 11.83
CA ARG A 65 -11.15 -8.46 13.23
C ARG A 65 -10.65 -7.04 13.44
N HIS A 66 -9.67 -6.62 12.65
CA HIS A 66 -9.13 -5.26 12.70
C HIS A 66 -9.81 -4.28 11.74
N GLY A 67 -10.83 -4.71 10.98
CA GLY A 67 -11.51 -3.87 10.00
C GLY A 67 -10.64 -3.44 8.82
N LEU A 68 -9.52 -4.12 8.57
CA LEU A 68 -8.55 -3.77 7.53
C LEU A 68 -8.81 -4.50 6.21
N HIS A 69 -9.54 -5.63 6.23
CA HIS A 69 -9.74 -6.46 5.03
C HIS A 69 -10.28 -5.66 3.84
N GLY A 70 -11.26 -4.76 4.08
CA GLY A 70 -11.86 -3.92 3.03
C GLY A 70 -10.95 -2.84 2.43
N LEU A 71 -9.74 -2.62 2.98
CA LEU A 71 -8.76 -1.68 2.44
C LEU A 71 -7.85 -2.32 1.38
N PHE A 72 -7.90 -3.65 1.22
CA PHE A 72 -7.07 -4.39 0.26
C PHE A 72 -7.89 -4.83 -0.95
N ALA A 73 -7.45 -4.42 -2.14
CA ALA A 73 -8.11 -4.75 -3.41
C ALA A 73 -7.83 -6.18 -3.89
N ALA A 74 -6.75 -6.81 -3.41
CA ALA A 74 -6.40 -8.19 -3.67
C ALA A 74 -5.65 -8.77 -2.46
N VAL A 75 -5.90 -10.06 -2.17
CA VAL A 75 -5.27 -10.77 -1.05
C VAL A 75 -4.75 -12.12 -1.53
N GLU A 76 -3.42 -12.23 -1.61
CA GLU A 76 -2.69 -13.46 -1.89
C GLU A 76 -1.97 -13.91 -0.62
N VAL A 77 -2.35 -15.07 -0.09
CA VAL A 77 -1.74 -15.67 1.09
C VAL A 77 -1.36 -17.11 0.78
N GLY A 78 -0.12 -17.48 1.03
CA GLY A 78 0.33 -18.87 0.87
C GLY A 78 1.84 -19.03 0.89
N TRP A 79 2.29 -20.26 0.64
CA TRP A 79 3.70 -20.65 0.78
C TRP A 79 4.54 -20.52 -0.50
N GLY A 80 3.97 -19.96 -1.56
CA GLY A 80 4.66 -19.72 -2.83
C GLY A 80 5.64 -18.54 -2.79
N ARG A 81 6.31 -18.29 -3.92
CA ARG A 81 7.21 -17.14 -4.09
C ARG A 81 6.44 -15.82 -4.08
N LYS A 82 7.02 -14.78 -3.48
CA LYS A 82 6.43 -13.43 -3.43
C LYS A 82 6.30 -12.80 -4.80
N SER A 83 7.33 -12.93 -5.65
CA SER A 83 7.28 -12.47 -7.04
C SER A 83 6.09 -13.06 -7.83
N ALA A 84 5.75 -14.34 -7.60
CA ALA A 84 4.62 -14.98 -8.25
C ALA A 84 3.27 -14.42 -7.76
N ALA A 85 3.14 -14.17 -6.45
CA ALA A 85 1.97 -13.52 -5.87
C ALA A 85 1.79 -12.09 -6.41
N ILE A 86 2.87 -11.29 -6.45
CA ILE A 86 2.86 -9.93 -6.98
C ILE A 86 2.46 -9.91 -8.46
N THR A 87 2.95 -10.87 -9.26
CA THR A 87 2.54 -11.00 -10.67
C THR A 87 1.04 -11.26 -10.82
N ARG A 88 0.46 -12.13 -9.98
CA ARG A 88 -0.99 -12.39 -9.98
C ARG A 88 -1.79 -11.16 -9.57
N ILE A 89 -1.35 -10.46 -8.53
CA ILE A 89 -1.96 -9.20 -8.07
C ILE A 89 -1.93 -8.16 -9.19
N ALA A 90 -0.78 -7.98 -9.84
CA ALA A 90 -0.62 -7.04 -10.96
C ALA A 90 -1.60 -7.33 -12.10
N ALA A 91 -1.73 -8.61 -12.48
CA ALA A 91 -2.65 -9.05 -13.51
C ALA A 91 -4.12 -8.84 -13.10
N GLN A 92 -4.50 -9.21 -11.87
CA GLN A 92 -5.85 -9.05 -11.33
C GLN A 92 -6.26 -7.57 -11.30
N LEU A 93 -5.37 -6.70 -10.85
CA LEU A 93 -5.64 -5.26 -10.73
C LEU A 93 -5.41 -4.49 -12.03
N ARG A 94 -4.86 -5.14 -13.06
CA ARG A 94 -4.46 -4.54 -14.34
C ARG A 94 -3.52 -3.35 -14.14
N ILE A 95 -2.49 -3.55 -13.33
CA ILE A 95 -1.46 -2.55 -13.01
C ILE A 95 -0.11 -3.05 -13.52
N GLU A 96 0.60 -2.19 -14.26
CA GLU A 96 1.97 -2.46 -14.69
C GLU A 96 2.92 -2.60 -13.51
N LEU A 97 3.86 -3.54 -13.59
CA LEU A 97 4.75 -3.88 -12.48
C LEU A 97 5.69 -2.72 -12.07
N ASP A 98 5.96 -1.76 -12.96
CA ASP A 98 6.76 -0.55 -12.68
C ASP A 98 6.04 0.50 -11.80
N ALA A 99 4.72 0.37 -11.68
CA ALA A 99 3.84 1.15 -10.82
C ALA A 99 3.50 0.42 -9.51
N ILE A 100 4.15 -0.72 -9.24
CA ILE A 100 3.97 -1.50 -8.00
C ILE A 100 5.13 -1.26 -7.04
N GLY A 101 4.77 -1.02 -5.78
CA GLY A 101 5.66 -1.11 -4.63
C GLY A 101 5.40 -2.39 -3.83
N TYR A 102 6.43 -2.94 -3.21
CA TYR A 102 6.35 -4.09 -2.31
C TYR A 102 7.03 -3.75 -0.98
N ILE A 103 6.34 -3.94 0.15
CA ILE A 103 6.91 -3.74 1.49
C ILE A 103 6.93 -5.06 2.27
N ASP A 104 8.09 -5.37 2.85
CA ASP A 104 8.31 -6.59 3.62
C ASP A 104 9.42 -6.37 4.66
N ALA A 105 9.24 -6.93 5.86
CA ALA A 105 10.25 -6.96 6.92
C ALA A 105 11.47 -7.82 6.53
N GLU A 106 11.25 -8.96 5.86
CA GLU A 106 12.26 -9.96 5.54
C GLU A 106 13.13 -9.54 4.34
N ALA A 107 14.44 -9.44 4.57
CA ALA A 107 15.37 -9.00 3.53
C ALA A 107 15.49 -10.01 2.38
N MET A 108 15.35 -11.31 2.68
CA MET A 108 15.43 -12.37 1.67
C MET A 108 14.27 -12.28 0.69
N GLU A 109 13.04 -12.06 1.18
CA GLU A 109 11.85 -11.93 0.33
C GLU A 109 11.94 -10.70 -0.58
N ARG A 110 12.42 -9.56 -0.06
CA ARG A 110 12.69 -8.39 -0.89
C ARG A 110 13.75 -8.66 -1.96
N SER A 111 14.80 -9.40 -1.64
CA SER A 111 15.84 -9.79 -2.60
C SER A 111 15.29 -10.69 -3.70
N GLU A 112 14.43 -11.65 -3.33
CA GLU A 112 13.72 -12.53 -4.26
C GLU A 112 12.88 -11.74 -5.25
N VAL A 113 12.06 -10.81 -4.74
CA VAL A 113 11.21 -9.95 -5.58
C VAL A 113 12.04 -9.04 -6.46
N ALA A 114 13.06 -8.36 -5.91
CA ALA A 114 13.92 -7.46 -6.68
C ALA A 114 14.68 -8.17 -7.80
N HIS A 115 15.06 -9.43 -7.60
CA HIS A 115 15.71 -10.24 -8.63
C HIS A 115 14.72 -10.70 -9.71
N ALA A 116 13.55 -11.20 -9.31
CA ALA A 116 12.56 -11.74 -10.24
C ALA A 116 11.78 -10.66 -11.00
N LEU A 117 11.54 -9.51 -10.36
CA LEU A 117 10.73 -8.39 -10.86
C LEU A 117 11.48 -7.06 -10.67
N PRO A 118 12.54 -6.77 -11.44
CA PRO A 118 13.38 -5.59 -11.24
C PRO A 118 12.66 -4.24 -11.31
N GLN A 119 11.49 -4.20 -11.95
CA GLN A 119 10.63 -3.02 -12.04
C GLN A 119 9.82 -2.73 -10.76
N VAL A 120 9.65 -3.71 -9.87
CA VAL A 120 8.90 -3.55 -8.61
C VAL A 120 9.80 -2.89 -7.57
N ARG A 121 9.34 -1.79 -6.99
CA ARG A 121 10.10 -1.08 -5.94
C ARG A 121 9.94 -1.79 -4.61
N CYS A 122 11.04 -2.22 -4.00
CA CYS A 122 11.02 -2.93 -2.72
C CYS A 122 11.38 -2.01 -1.55
N TYR A 123 10.58 -2.03 -0.49
CA TYR A 123 10.72 -1.23 0.72
C TYR A 123 10.91 -2.13 1.94
N ALA A 124 11.82 -1.77 2.83
CA ALA A 124 11.99 -2.49 4.09
C ALA A 124 10.84 -2.16 5.06
N GLY A 125 10.23 -3.19 5.67
CA GLY A 125 9.10 -3.06 6.60
C GLY A 125 9.37 -2.14 7.82
N ARG A 126 10.65 -1.98 8.19
CA ARG A 126 11.08 -1.03 9.24
C ARG A 126 10.95 0.44 8.85
N HIS A 127 10.77 0.76 7.56
CA HIS A 127 10.67 2.13 7.03
C HIS A 127 9.22 2.49 6.64
N VAL A 128 8.23 1.78 7.21
CA VAL A 128 6.81 2.01 6.90
C VAL A 128 6.34 3.43 7.24
N ASP A 129 6.92 4.02 8.28
CA ASP A 129 6.67 5.37 8.78
C ASP A 129 7.05 6.46 7.75
N VAL A 130 8.13 6.25 6.99
CA VAL A 130 8.64 7.22 6.02
C VAL A 130 8.12 7.02 4.61
N LEU A 131 7.36 5.94 4.31
CA LEU A 131 6.80 5.70 2.96
C LEU A 131 6.01 6.89 2.44
N THR A 132 5.24 7.53 3.32
CA THR A 132 4.39 8.68 2.97
C THR A 132 5.18 9.94 2.62
N ALA A 133 6.49 9.99 2.91
CA ALA A 133 7.37 11.10 2.55
C ALA A 133 8.02 10.94 1.17
N LEU A 134 8.08 9.71 0.64
CA LEU A 134 8.76 9.40 -0.62
C LEU A 134 8.04 10.03 -1.81
N GLN A 135 8.81 10.44 -2.82
CA GLN A 135 8.28 11.22 -3.95
C GLN A 135 7.31 10.40 -4.81
N GLU A 136 7.57 9.11 -4.99
CA GLU A 136 6.75 8.20 -5.78
C GLU A 136 5.37 7.90 -5.17
N PHE A 137 5.16 8.26 -3.89
CA PHE A 137 3.90 8.13 -3.16
C PHE A 137 3.18 9.48 -2.96
N ARG A 138 3.66 10.56 -3.57
CA ARG A 138 2.96 11.85 -3.54
C ARG A 138 1.76 11.79 -4.48
N ALA A 139 0.63 12.37 -4.05
CA ALA A 139 -0.51 12.54 -4.94
C ALA A 139 -0.06 13.31 -6.20
N PRO A 140 -0.56 12.96 -7.40
CA PRO A 140 -0.33 13.79 -8.57
C PRO A 140 -0.71 15.23 -8.22
N LEU A 141 0.17 16.19 -8.50
CA LEU A 141 -0.21 17.59 -8.46
C LEU A 141 -1.35 17.75 -9.48
N THR A 142 -2.59 17.78 -9.00
CA THR A 142 -3.71 18.13 -9.84
C THR A 142 -3.47 19.56 -10.30
N SER A 143 -3.25 19.75 -11.61
CA SER A 143 -3.20 21.07 -12.24
C SER A 143 -4.57 21.74 -12.32
N ALA A 144 -5.60 21.15 -11.69
CA ALA A 144 -6.90 21.75 -11.60
C ALA A 144 -6.77 23.08 -10.84
N PRO A 145 -7.10 24.22 -11.46
CA PRO A 145 -7.15 25.47 -10.74
C PRO A 145 -8.11 25.31 -9.54
N PRO A 146 -7.80 25.91 -8.39
CA PRO A 146 -8.70 25.87 -7.25
C PRO A 146 -10.10 26.31 -7.71
N PRO A 147 -11.19 25.68 -7.23
CA PRO A 147 -12.53 26.11 -7.59
C PRO A 147 -12.63 27.61 -7.30
N THR A 148 -12.88 28.40 -8.35
CA THR A 148 -13.12 29.83 -8.22
C THR A 148 -14.33 29.99 -7.31
N SER A 149 -14.10 30.46 -6.08
CA SER A 149 -15.18 30.81 -5.17
C SER A 149 -16.14 31.76 -5.92
N PRO A 150 -17.45 31.47 -6.01
CA PRO A 150 -18.41 32.42 -6.52
C PRO A 150 -18.69 33.45 -5.41
N MET A 151 -17.66 34.21 -5.01
CA MET A 151 -17.89 35.44 -4.25
C MET A 151 -18.21 36.54 -5.25
N GLY A 152 -19.50 36.65 -5.57
CA GLY A 152 -20.05 37.86 -6.16
C GLY A 152 -19.85 39.00 -5.17
N PHE A 153 -18.85 39.85 -5.41
CA PHE A 153 -18.83 41.18 -4.83
C PHE A 153 -19.93 41.99 -5.50
N ALA A 154 -21.06 42.12 -4.83
CA ALA A 154 -22.07 43.10 -5.19
C ALA A 154 -21.46 44.50 -5.02
N HIS A 155 -21.22 45.18 -6.13
CA HIS A 155 -20.95 46.61 -6.12
C HIS A 155 -22.18 47.33 -5.56
N ILE A 156 -22.05 47.93 -4.39
CA ILE A 156 -23.02 48.89 -3.87
C ILE A 156 -22.75 50.20 -4.61
N SER A 157 -23.62 50.56 -5.55
CA SER A 157 -23.68 51.92 -6.09
C SER A 157 -24.28 52.84 -5.02
N ALA A 158 -23.48 53.78 -4.53
CA ALA A 158 -23.94 54.87 -3.68
C ALA A 158 -24.79 55.84 -4.52
N ASN A 159 -25.88 56.32 -3.94
CA ASN A 159 -26.67 57.45 -4.42
C ASN A 159 -26.87 58.44 -3.27
#